data_AF-A0A8I3WEC0-F1
#
_entry.id   AF-A0A8I3WEC0-F1
#
_cell.length_a   1.000
_cell.length_b   1.000
_cell.length_c   1.000
_cell.angle_alpha   90.00
_cell.angle_beta   90.00
_cell.angle_gamma   90.00
#
_symmetry.space_group_name_H-M   'P 1'
#
loop_
_entity.id
_entity.type
_entity.pdbx_description
1 polymer ?
#
loop_
_entity_poly.entity_id
_entity_poly.type
_entity_poly.pdbx_seq_one_letter_code
_entity_poly.pdbx_strand_id
1 'polypeptide(L)'
;MTSAAPAKKPYRKAPPEHRELRLEIPGSRLEQEESLTDAERMKLLQQENEELRRRLASATRRTEALERELEIGQDCLELELGQSREELDKFKDKFRRLQNSYTASQRTNQELEDKLHTLIKKAEMDRKTLDWEIVELTNKLLDAKNTINKLEELNERYRLDCNLAVQLLKCNKSHFRNHKFADVHTTDFPGNYSGYDDAWDQERFEKNFRVDVVHMDENSLEFDMVGIDASIANAFRRILLAEVPTMAVEKVLVYNNTSIVQDEILAHRLGLIPIHADPRLFEYRNQGDEEGTEIDTLQFRLQVRCTRNPHAAKDSSDPNELYMNHKVYTRHMTWIPLGNQADLFPEGTIRPVHDDILIAQLRPGQEIDLLMHCVKGIGKDHAKFSPVATASYRLLPDITLLEPVEGEAAEELSRCFSPGVVEVQEVQGKKVARVANPRLDTFSREIFRNEKLKKAVRLARVRDHYIFSVESTGVLPPDVLVSEAIKVLMGKCRRFLDELDAVQMD
;
A
#
# COMPACT_ATOMS: atom_id res chain seq x y z
N MET A 1 -21.86 53.50 -4.35
CA MET A 1 -21.61 54.88 -3.92
C MET A 1 -20.11 55.11 -3.85
N THR A 2 -19.58 55.95 -4.74
CA THR A 2 -18.47 56.92 -4.58
C THR A 2 -18.04 57.38 -5.99
N SER A 3 -17.71 58.66 -6.08
CA SER A 3 -17.70 59.52 -7.26
C SER A 3 -16.36 59.56 -8.02
N ALA A 4 -16.38 59.87 -9.32
CA ALA A 4 -15.40 60.80 -9.94
C ALA A 4 -15.86 61.28 -11.34
N ALA A 5 -15.44 62.51 -11.66
CA ALA A 5 -16.02 63.52 -12.55
C ALA A 5 -15.81 63.34 -14.09
N PRO A 6 -16.46 64.14 -14.95
CA PRO A 6 -16.41 64.03 -16.41
C PRO A 6 -15.37 64.98 -17.07
N ALA A 7 -14.78 64.57 -18.19
CA ALA A 7 -13.82 65.37 -18.95
C ALA A 7 -14.33 65.74 -20.37
N LYS A 8 -14.69 67.03 -20.48
CA LYS A 8 -14.55 68.00 -21.59
C LYS A 8 -14.55 67.53 -23.06
N LYS A 9 -15.55 68.04 -23.81
CA LYS A 9 -15.50 68.26 -25.27
C LYS A 9 -14.60 69.47 -25.61
N PRO A 10 -13.86 69.48 -26.73
CA PRO A 10 -13.33 70.71 -27.31
C PRO A 10 -14.29 71.31 -28.35
N TYR A 11 -14.21 72.63 -28.49
CA TYR A 11 -15.05 73.51 -29.29
C TYR A 11 -14.18 74.26 -30.32
N ARG A 12 -14.79 74.63 -31.45
CA ARG A 12 -14.43 75.70 -32.43
C ARG A 12 -13.42 75.30 -33.54
N LYS A 13 -13.58 75.76 -34.79
CA LYS A 13 -14.04 77.08 -35.27
C LYS A 13 -14.84 77.01 -36.59
N ALA A 14 -15.77 77.95 -36.76
CA ALA A 14 -16.42 78.27 -38.03
C ALA A 14 -15.45 79.04 -38.97
N PRO A 15 -15.63 79.00 -40.31
CA PRO A 15 -14.81 79.75 -41.26
C PRO A 15 -15.21 81.24 -41.30
N PRO A 16 -14.28 82.17 -41.56
CA PRO A 16 -14.60 83.58 -41.72
C PRO A 16 -15.14 83.91 -43.12
N GLU A 17 -16.03 84.90 -43.13
CA GLU A 17 -16.75 85.47 -44.25
C GLU A 17 -15.84 86.16 -45.29
N HIS A 18 -16.35 86.20 -46.52
CA HIS A 18 -15.83 86.89 -47.68
C HIS A 18 -15.40 88.34 -47.40
N ARG A 19 -14.22 88.72 -47.86
CA ARG A 19 -13.80 90.12 -47.99
C ARG A 19 -13.74 90.48 -49.47
N GLU A 20 -14.79 91.13 -49.95
CA GLU A 20 -14.85 91.74 -51.27
C GLU A 20 -13.76 92.82 -51.39
N LEU A 21 -12.83 92.63 -52.33
CA LEU A 21 -11.88 93.65 -52.75
C LEU A 21 -12.41 94.31 -54.03
N ARG A 22 -13.00 95.50 -53.82
CA ARG A 22 -13.40 96.49 -54.81
C ARG A 22 -12.16 96.94 -55.59
N LEU A 23 -12.08 96.62 -56.87
CA LEU A 23 -11.14 97.26 -57.79
C LEU A 23 -11.83 98.47 -58.43
N GLU A 24 -11.36 99.65 -58.04
CA GLU A 24 -11.75 100.94 -58.60
C GLU A 24 -11.29 101.06 -60.06
N ILE A 25 -12.17 101.59 -60.90
CA ILE A 25 -11.92 101.93 -62.30
C ILE A 25 -11.14 103.26 -62.33
N PRO A 26 -9.92 103.34 -62.88
CA PRO A 26 -9.29 104.62 -63.15
C PRO A 26 -9.88 105.23 -64.42
N GLY A 27 -10.38 106.45 -64.27
CA GLY A 27 -11.09 107.21 -65.28
C GLY A 27 -10.30 107.52 -66.55
N SER A 28 -11.10 107.63 -67.61
CA SER A 28 -10.78 108.27 -68.88
C SER A 28 -10.12 109.65 -68.69
N ARG A 29 -8.87 109.78 -69.11
CA ARG A 29 -8.28 111.08 -69.45
C ARG A 29 -8.53 111.36 -70.93
N LEU A 30 -9.39 112.34 -71.17
CA LEU A 30 -9.34 113.19 -72.36
C LEU A 30 -7.98 113.87 -72.39
N GLU A 31 -7.26 113.80 -73.51
CA GLU A 31 -6.49 114.94 -74.04
C GLU A 31 -5.91 114.63 -75.43
N GLN A 32 -6.32 115.50 -76.36
CA GLN A 32 -5.54 116.09 -77.46
C GLN A 32 -5.21 115.22 -78.68
N GLU A 33 -5.99 115.48 -79.72
CA GLU A 33 -5.61 115.38 -81.13
C GLU A 33 -4.31 116.16 -81.37
N GLU A 34 -3.20 115.44 -81.54
CA GLU A 34 -2.13 115.86 -82.44
C GLU A 34 -2.08 114.85 -83.59
N SER A 35 -2.10 115.36 -84.82
CA SER A 35 -2.16 114.60 -86.06
C SER A 35 -0.87 113.80 -86.28
N LEU A 36 -0.78 112.62 -85.67
CA LEU A 36 0.20 111.58 -85.99
C LEU A 36 -0.24 110.88 -87.28
N THR A 37 0.70 110.73 -88.21
CA THR A 37 0.45 110.08 -89.50
C THR A 37 0.13 108.58 -89.32
N ASP A 38 -0.73 108.01 -90.16
CA ASP A 38 -1.21 106.62 -90.04
C ASP A 38 -0.09 105.55 -89.92
N ALA A 39 1.11 105.87 -90.40
CA ALA A 39 2.29 104.99 -90.31
C ALA A 39 2.85 104.88 -88.88
N GLU A 40 2.80 105.94 -88.07
CA GLU A 40 3.33 105.95 -86.70
C GLU A 40 2.36 105.25 -85.73
N ARG A 41 1.05 105.41 -85.94
CA ARG A 41 0.01 104.64 -85.23
C ARG A 41 0.11 103.14 -85.52
N MET A 42 0.38 102.73 -86.77
CA MET A 42 0.58 101.31 -87.10
C MET A 42 1.80 100.71 -86.40
N LYS A 43 2.92 101.43 -86.31
CA LYS A 43 4.13 100.92 -85.62
C LYS A 43 3.94 100.78 -84.11
N LEU A 44 3.29 101.75 -83.47
CA LEU A 44 3.01 101.68 -82.04
C LEU A 44 2.07 100.51 -81.71
N LEU A 45 1.01 100.32 -82.51
CA LEU A 45 0.08 99.20 -82.39
C LEU A 45 0.73 97.83 -82.66
N GLN A 46 1.73 97.76 -83.54
CA GLN A 46 2.52 96.55 -83.76
C GLN A 46 3.42 96.24 -82.57
N GLN A 47 4.07 97.25 -81.97
CA GLN A 47 4.87 97.06 -80.75
C GLN A 47 4.01 96.67 -79.55
N GLU A 48 2.86 97.30 -79.35
CA GLU A 48 1.92 96.90 -78.30
C GLU A 48 1.37 95.49 -78.53
N ASN A 49 1.07 95.09 -79.77
CA ASN A 49 0.65 93.72 -80.07
C ASN A 49 1.76 92.71 -79.77
N GLU A 50 3.02 93.00 -80.09
CA GLU A 50 4.14 92.12 -79.74
C GLU A 50 4.34 92.03 -78.23
N GLU A 51 4.23 93.14 -77.50
CA GLU A 51 4.36 93.13 -76.05
C GLU A 51 3.21 92.37 -75.38
N LEU A 52 1.98 92.57 -75.84
CA LEU A 52 0.80 91.81 -75.40
C LEU A 52 0.97 90.32 -75.70
N ARG A 53 1.49 89.94 -76.88
CA ARG A 53 1.79 88.54 -77.21
C ARG A 53 2.86 87.94 -76.28
N ARG A 54 3.92 88.68 -75.94
CA ARG A 54 4.94 88.21 -74.99
C ARG A 54 4.40 88.08 -73.57
N ARG A 55 3.58 89.03 -73.11
CA ARG A 55 2.91 88.96 -71.80
C ARG A 55 1.93 87.80 -71.73
N LEU A 56 1.16 87.57 -72.79
CA LEU A 56 0.26 86.43 -72.91
C LEU A 56 1.05 85.11 -72.85
N ALA A 57 2.12 84.96 -73.63
CA ALA A 57 2.97 83.76 -73.61
C ALA A 57 3.69 83.53 -72.26
N SER A 58 4.00 84.60 -71.52
CA SER A 58 4.52 84.47 -70.15
C SER A 58 3.43 84.08 -69.15
N ALA A 59 2.21 84.58 -69.31
CA ALA A 59 1.07 84.22 -68.47
C ALA A 59 0.66 82.76 -68.70
N THR A 60 0.55 82.33 -69.97
CA THR A 60 0.25 80.93 -70.35
C THR A 60 1.27 79.95 -69.77
N ARG A 61 2.57 80.27 -69.83
CA ARG A 61 3.59 79.40 -69.22
C ARG A 61 3.50 79.32 -67.70
N ARG A 62 3.05 80.38 -67.02
CA ARG A 62 2.82 80.34 -65.57
C ARG A 62 1.56 79.57 -65.22
N THR A 63 0.49 79.70 -66.00
CA THR A 63 -0.73 78.92 -65.78
C THR A 63 -0.47 77.44 -66.01
N GLU A 64 0.25 77.06 -67.07
CA GLU A 64 0.64 75.67 -67.33
C GLU A 64 1.58 75.08 -66.25
N ALA A 65 2.39 75.91 -65.60
CA ALA A 65 3.25 75.47 -64.49
C ALA A 65 2.43 75.26 -63.20
N LEU A 66 1.51 76.18 -62.89
CA LEU A 66 0.58 76.03 -61.77
C LEU A 66 -0.39 74.86 -61.95
N GLU A 67 -0.87 74.62 -63.18
CA GLU A 67 -1.69 73.45 -63.51
C GLU A 67 -0.94 72.15 -63.23
N ARG A 68 0.33 72.06 -63.63
CA ARG A 68 1.17 70.90 -63.33
C ARG A 68 1.44 70.71 -61.84
N GLU A 69 1.71 71.79 -61.10
CA GLU A 69 1.89 71.70 -59.64
C GLU A 69 0.60 71.26 -58.93
N LEU A 70 -0.56 71.69 -59.44
CA LEU A 70 -1.86 71.32 -58.90
C LEU A 70 -2.22 69.86 -59.22
N GLU A 71 -1.93 69.39 -60.44
CA GLU A 71 -2.05 67.97 -60.81
C GLU A 71 -1.17 67.07 -59.93
N ILE A 72 0.12 67.43 -59.73
CA ILE A 72 1.03 66.69 -58.84
C ILE A 72 0.53 66.70 -57.39
N GLY A 73 0.01 67.84 -56.92
CA GLY A 73 -0.59 67.95 -55.59
C GLY A 73 -1.82 67.07 -55.43
N GLN A 74 -2.67 66.99 -56.45
CA GLN A 74 -3.84 66.12 -56.47
C GLN A 74 -3.45 64.64 -56.44
N ASP A 75 -2.49 64.22 -57.28
CA ASP A 75 -1.99 62.85 -57.32
C ASP A 75 -1.39 62.41 -55.97
N CYS A 76 -0.62 63.29 -55.32
CA CYS A 76 -0.06 63.02 -53.99
C CYS A 76 -1.17 62.80 -52.95
N LEU A 77 -2.20 63.65 -52.94
CA LEU A 77 -3.33 63.54 -52.01
C LEU A 77 -4.17 62.28 -52.26
N GLU A 78 -4.38 61.91 -53.53
CA GLU A 78 -5.08 60.68 -53.90
C GLU A 78 -4.31 59.44 -53.44
N LEU A 79 -2.98 59.45 -53.55
CA LEU A 79 -2.11 58.38 -53.04
C LEU A 79 -2.19 58.25 -51.51
N GLU A 80 -2.08 59.35 -50.77
CA GLU A 80 -2.17 59.36 -49.30
C GLU A 80 -3.56 58.91 -48.80
N LEU A 81 -4.62 59.33 -49.50
CA LEU A 81 -5.98 58.85 -49.25
C LEU A 81 -6.12 57.35 -49.51
N GLY A 82 -5.50 56.85 -50.57
CA GLY A 82 -5.44 55.42 -50.88
C GLY A 82 -4.76 54.62 -49.77
N GLN A 83 -3.57 55.04 -49.35
CA GLN A 83 -2.82 54.40 -48.26
C GLN A 83 -3.60 54.40 -46.94
N SER A 84 -4.19 55.55 -46.58
CA SER A 84 -5.01 55.67 -45.36
C SER A 84 -6.24 54.76 -45.39
N ARG A 85 -6.88 54.58 -46.56
CA ARG A 85 -8.00 53.65 -46.73
C ARG A 85 -7.56 52.20 -46.55
N GLU A 86 -6.43 51.80 -47.14
CA GLU A 86 -5.91 50.45 -46.97
C GLU A 86 -5.53 50.14 -45.51
N GLU A 87 -4.92 51.08 -44.80
CA GLU A 87 -4.62 50.92 -43.37
C GLU A 87 -5.89 50.78 -42.53
N LEU A 88 -6.91 51.58 -42.83
CA LEU A 88 -8.20 51.49 -42.17
C LEU A 88 -8.86 50.13 -42.40
N ASP A 89 -8.81 49.59 -43.61
CA ASP A 89 -9.37 48.27 -43.92
C ASP A 89 -8.58 47.14 -43.24
N LYS A 90 -7.24 47.22 -43.22
CA LYS A 90 -6.40 46.31 -42.41
C LYS A 90 -6.78 46.36 -40.92
N PHE A 91 -7.06 47.54 -40.38
CA PHE A 91 -7.49 47.70 -38.98
C PHE A 91 -8.89 47.11 -38.73
N LYS A 92 -9.84 47.33 -39.64
CA LYS A 92 -11.18 46.72 -39.57
C LYS A 92 -11.11 45.20 -39.59
N ASP A 93 -10.27 44.61 -40.42
CA ASP A 93 -10.08 43.16 -40.48
C ASP A 93 -9.48 42.59 -39.20
N LYS A 94 -8.48 43.27 -38.63
CA LYS A 94 -7.91 42.92 -37.31
C LYS A 94 -8.98 42.96 -36.22
N PHE A 95 -9.80 44.03 -36.20
CA PHE A 95 -10.88 44.18 -35.23
C PHE A 95 -11.92 43.05 -35.38
N ARG A 96 -12.29 42.70 -36.62
CA ARG A 96 -13.22 41.61 -36.89
C ARG A 96 -12.69 40.26 -36.43
N ARG A 97 -11.41 39.96 -36.68
CA ARG A 97 -10.75 38.73 -36.18
C ARG A 97 -10.73 38.68 -34.65
N LEU A 98 -10.38 39.80 -34.01
CA LEU A 98 -10.36 39.89 -32.55
C LEU A 98 -11.77 39.69 -31.95
N GLN A 99 -12.79 40.30 -32.55
CA GLN A 99 -14.18 40.15 -32.14
C GLN A 99 -14.68 38.70 -32.30
N ASN A 100 -14.31 38.03 -33.40
CA ASN A 100 -14.62 36.61 -33.60
C ASN A 100 -13.90 35.72 -32.57
N SER A 101 -12.64 36.03 -32.24
CA SER A 101 -11.90 35.30 -31.19
C SER A 101 -12.53 35.51 -29.82
N TYR A 102 -12.88 36.75 -29.47
CA TYR A 102 -13.51 37.07 -28.19
C TYR A 102 -14.86 36.35 -28.03
N THR A 103 -15.70 36.37 -29.07
CA THR A 103 -17.00 35.69 -29.05
C THR A 103 -16.86 34.16 -28.99
N ALA A 104 -15.83 33.59 -29.63
CA ALA A 104 -15.53 32.17 -29.50
C ALA A 104 -15.10 31.81 -28.07
N SER A 105 -14.18 32.57 -27.46
CA SER A 105 -13.76 32.37 -26.07
C SER A 105 -14.90 32.56 -25.07
N GLN A 106 -15.82 33.49 -25.33
CA GLN A 106 -17.00 33.68 -24.50
C GLN A 106 -17.93 32.46 -24.53
N ARG A 107 -18.12 31.83 -25.71
CA ARG A 107 -18.89 30.59 -25.83
C ARG A 107 -18.23 29.43 -25.09
N THR A 108 -16.92 29.25 -25.23
CA THR A 108 -16.21 28.18 -24.50
C THR A 108 -16.28 28.36 -23.00
N ASN A 109 -16.20 29.59 -22.50
CA ASN A 109 -16.36 29.86 -21.07
C ASN A 109 -17.79 29.51 -20.60
N GLN A 110 -18.82 29.87 -21.37
CA GLN A 110 -20.20 29.51 -21.04
C GLN A 110 -20.40 27.98 -20.98
N GLU A 111 -19.85 27.24 -21.94
CA GLU A 111 -19.91 25.77 -21.94
C GLU A 111 -19.18 25.15 -20.73
N LEU A 112 -18.07 25.75 -20.30
CA LEU A 112 -17.34 25.31 -19.11
C LEU A 112 -18.13 25.61 -17.82
N GLU A 113 -18.78 26.77 -17.73
CA GLU A 113 -19.66 27.12 -16.62
C GLU A 113 -20.84 26.14 -16.52
N ASP A 114 -21.46 25.78 -17.63
CA ASP A 114 -22.56 24.81 -17.67
C ASP A 114 -22.10 23.39 -17.25
N LYS A 115 -20.91 22.98 -17.69
CA LYS A 115 -20.27 21.72 -17.25
C LYS A 115 -19.95 21.74 -15.75
N LEU A 116 -19.46 22.86 -15.24
CA LEU A 116 -19.18 23.02 -13.82
C LEU A 116 -20.47 22.94 -13.00
N HIS A 117 -21.55 23.61 -13.44
CA HIS A 117 -22.84 23.54 -12.78
C HIS A 117 -23.44 22.12 -12.78
N THR A 118 -23.30 21.36 -13.86
CA THR A 118 -23.76 19.97 -13.90
C THR A 118 -22.95 19.06 -12.98
N LEU A 119 -21.63 19.22 -12.92
CA LEU A 119 -20.76 18.49 -11.98
C LEU A 119 -21.09 18.82 -10.52
N ILE A 120 -21.31 20.10 -10.19
CA ILE A 120 -21.70 20.52 -8.84
C ILE A 120 -23.03 19.88 -8.44
N LYS A 121 -24.04 19.91 -9.32
CA LYS A 121 -25.33 19.26 -9.06
C LYS A 121 -25.20 17.76 -8.83
N LYS A 122 -24.36 17.08 -9.62
CA LYS A 122 -24.09 15.65 -9.43
C LYS A 122 -23.43 15.39 -8.07
N ALA A 123 -22.39 16.15 -7.73
CA ALA A 123 -21.71 16.03 -6.44
C ALA A 123 -22.65 16.30 -5.25
N GLU A 124 -23.56 17.26 -5.37
CA GLU A 124 -24.59 17.53 -4.35
C GLU A 124 -25.59 16.37 -4.20
N MET A 125 -25.96 15.71 -5.30
CA MET A 125 -26.81 14.52 -5.27
C MET A 125 -26.08 13.35 -4.61
N ASP A 126 -24.84 13.07 -5.04
CA ASP A 126 -24.01 11.99 -4.49
C ASP A 126 -23.74 12.22 -2.99
N ARG A 127 -23.52 13.47 -2.56
CA ARG A 127 -23.40 13.82 -1.14
C ARG A 127 -24.67 13.49 -0.36
N LYS A 128 -25.85 13.81 -0.90
CA LYS A 128 -27.14 13.51 -0.24
C LYS A 128 -27.40 12.01 -0.13
N THR A 129 -27.02 11.22 -1.14
CA THR A 129 -27.16 9.76 -1.08
C THR A 129 -26.22 9.17 -0.04
N LEU A 130 -24.96 9.62 0.00
CA LEU A 130 -24.00 9.20 1.03
C LEU A 130 -24.45 9.59 2.44
N ASP A 131 -24.96 10.81 2.63
CA ASP A 131 -25.51 11.25 3.91
C ASP A 131 -26.68 10.35 4.36
N TRP A 132 -27.54 9.92 3.43
CA TRP A 132 -28.63 8.98 3.73
C TRP A 132 -28.12 7.58 4.11
N GLU A 133 -27.15 7.04 3.38
CA GLU A 133 -26.53 5.75 3.66
C GLU A 133 -25.80 5.75 5.01
N ILE A 134 -25.10 6.83 5.36
CA ILE A 134 -24.46 7.00 6.67
C ILE A 134 -25.50 6.91 7.78
N VAL A 135 -26.64 7.59 7.64
CA VAL A 135 -27.73 7.54 8.64
C VAL A 135 -28.30 6.13 8.75
N GLU A 136 -28.53 5.45 7.62
CA GLU A 136 -29.05 4.07 7.61
C GLU A 136 -28.09 3.09 8.30
N LEU A 137 -26.80 3.16 7.97
CA LEU A 137 -25.76 2.33 8.57
C LEU A 137 -25.59 2.63 10.06
N THR A 138 -25.69 3.91 10.46
CA THR A 138 -25.63 4.31 11.87
C THR A 138 -26.78 3.71 12.68
N ASN A 139 -28.00 3.66 12.10
CA ASN A 139 -29.14 3.01 12.74
C ASN A 139 -28.95 1.49 12.84
N LYS A 140 -28.48 0.84 11.77
CA LYS A 140 -28.16 -0.60 11.80
C LYS A 140 -27.10 -0.94 12.86
N LEU A 141 -26.09 -0.09 13.01
CA LEU A 141 -25.05 -0.25 14.03
C LEU A 141 -25.61 -0.11 15.44
N LEU A 142 -26.52 0.85 15.66
CA LEU A 142 -27.22 1.02 16.92
C LEU A 142 -28.08 -0.22 17.27
N ASP A 143 -28.79 -0.78 16.29
CA ASP A 143 -29.60 -1.99 16.48
C ASP A 143 -28.73 -3.23 16.79
N ALA A 144 -27.61 -3.37 16.08
CA ALA A 144 -26.63 -4.41 16.37
C ALA A 144 -26.05 -4.28 17.79
N LYS A 145 -25.70 -3.05 18.19
CA LYS A 145 -25.21 -2.76 19.55
C LYS A 145 -26.25 -3.11 20.62
N ASN A 146 -27.52 -2.76 20.39
CA ASN A 146 -28.61 -3.13 21.28
C ASN A 146 -28.79 -4.64 21.38
N THR A 147 -28.58 -5.36 20.28
CA THR A 147 -28.63 -6.83 20.24
C THR A 147 -27.47 -7.46 21.02
N ILE A 148 -26.25 -6.93 20.85
CA ILE A 148 -25.07 -7.35 21.60
C ILE A 148 -25.30 -7.17 23.10
N ASN A 149 -25.77 -5.98 23.53
CA ASN A 149 -26.05 -5.72 24.95
C ASN A 149 -27.07 -6.73 25.53
N LYS A 150 -28.11 -7.07 24.77
CA LYS A 150 -29.09 -8.10 25.18
C LYS A 150 -28.45 -9.48 25.30
N LEU A 151 -27.58 -9.85 24.35
CA LEU A 151 -26.88 -11.13 24.38
C LEU A 151 -25.88 -11.19 25.53
N GLU A 152 -25.16 -10.11 25.83
CA GLU A 152 -24.28 -10.00 27.00
C GLU A 152 -25.04 -10.17 28.30
N GLU A 153 -26.21 -9.51 28.43
CA GLU A 153 -27.06 -9.65 29.60
C GLU A 153 -27.58 -11.10 29.76
N LEU A 154 -27.98 -11.75 28.66
CA LEU A 154 -28.36 -13.16 28.67
C LEU A 154 -27.17 -14.07 29.03
N ASN A 155 -25.98 -13.78 28.53
CA ASN A 155 -24.79 -14.58 28.80
C ASN A 155 -24.38 -14.48 30.28
N GLU A 156 -24.48 -13.30 30.89
CA GLU A 156 -24.29 -13.14 32.33
C GLU A 156 -25.33 -13.91 33.15
N ARG A 157 -26.61 -13.91 32.71
CA ARG A 157 -27.63 -14.77 33.34
C ARG A 157 -27.30 -16.25 33.20
N TYR A 158 -26.90 -16.71 32.02
CA TYR A 158 -26.48 -18.10 31.83
C TYR A 158 -25.25 -18.46 32.66
N ARG A 159 -24.32 -17.53 32.85
CA ARG A 159 -23.15 -17.72 33.71
C ARG A 159 -23.57 -17.86 35.17
N LEU A 160 -24.51 -17.05 35.63
CA LEU A 160 -25.10 -17.15 36.96
C LEU A 160 -25.85 -18.48 37.14
N ASP A 161 -26.65 -18.89 36.17
CA ASP A 161 -27.37 -20.17 36.18
C ASP A 161 -26.42 -21.37 36.14
N CYS A 162 -25.35 -21.30 35.35
CA CYS A 162 -24.30 -22.31 35.33
C CYS A 162 -23.56 -22.36 36.66
N ASN A 163 -23.26 -21.21 37.27
CA ASN A 163 -22.65 -21.17 38.60
C ASN A 163 -23.58 -21.75 39.68
N LEU A 164 -24.87 -21.46 39.60
CA LEU A 164 -25.88 -22.03 40.48
C LEU A 164 -26.00 -23.54 40.26
N ALA A 165 -26.04 -24.00 39.01
CA ALA A 165 -26.01 -25.42 38.66
C ALA A 165 -24.73 -26.09 39.16
N VAL A 166 -23.57 -25.44 39.07
CA VAL A 166 -22.30 -25.92 39.64
C VAL A 166 -22.40 -25.99 41.17
N GLN A 167 -23.02 -25.02 41.84
CA GLN A 167 -23.24 -25.06 43.29
C GLN A 167 -24.21 -26.18 43.70
N LEU A 168 -25.29 -26.39 42.93
CA LEU A 168 -26.25 -27.47 43.16
C LEU A 168 -25.67 -28.85 42.84
N LEU A 169 -24.82 -28.96 41.81
CA LEU A 169 -24.05 -30.16 41.49
C LEU A 169 -22.98 -30.44 42.55
N LYS A 170 -22.38 -29.41 43.17
CA LYS A 170 -21.50 -29.55 44.34
C LYS A 170 -22.22 -30.10 45.58
N CYS A 171 -23.55 -30.00 45.66
CA CYS A 171 -24.34 -30.63 46.73
C CYS A 171 -24.48 -32.16 46.56
N ASN A 172 -24.06 -32.73 45.42
CA ASN A 172 -23.78 -34.16 45.31
C ASN A 172 -22.27 -34.39 45.31
N LYS A 173 -21.72 -34.72 46.49
CA LYS A 173 -20.33 -35.20 46.62
C LYS A 173 -20.21 -36.58 45.96
N SER A 174 -20.04 -36.63 44.65
CA SER A 174 -19.56 -37.80 43.92
C SER A 174 -18.27 -37.47 43.16
N HIS A 175 -17.15 -37.80 43.81
CA HIS A 175 -15.87 -38.28 43.25
C HIS A 175 -15.12 -37.58 42.09
N PHE A 176 -15.53 -36.44 41.54
CA PHE A 176 -14.61 -35.64 40.70
C PHE A 176 -13.68 -34.80 41.58
N ARG A 177 -12.57 -35.41 42.01
CA ARG A 177 -11.45 -34.65 42.59
C ARG A 177 -10.93 -33.68 41.53
N ASN A 178 -11.07 -32.38 41.78
CA ASN A 178 -10.30 -31.35 41.10
C ASN A 178 -8.83 -31.57 41.42
N HIS A 179 -8.11 -32.31 40.57
CA HIS A 179 -6.66 -32.46 40.67
C HIS A 179 -6.04 -31.13 40.26
N LYS A 180 -5.72 -30.28 41.25
CA LYS A 180 -5.02 -29.01 41.03
C LYS A 180 -3.52 -29.30 40.93
N PHE A 181 -2.84 -28.61 40.02
CA PHE A 181 -1.38 -28.52 40.06
C PHE A 181 -0.99 -27.67 41.28
N ALA A 182 -0.04 -28.16 42.07
CA ALA A 182 0.62 -27.40 43.12
C ALA A 182 1.89 -26.73 42.58
N ASP A 183 2.40 -25.72 43.28
CA ASP A 183 3.74 -25.13 43.04
C ASP A 183 3.99 -24.58 41.62
N VAL A 184 2.95 -23.93 41.07
CA VAL A 184 2.93 -23.41 39.69
C VAL A 184 3.83 -22.17 39.50
N HIS A 185 4.03 -21.38 40.56
CA HIS A 185 4.78 -20.13 40.49
C HIS A 185 6.29 -20.35 40.70
N THR A 186 7.10 -19.57 39.98
CA THR A 186 8.52 -19.33 40.28
C THR A 186 8.62 -18.61 41.62
N THR A 187 9.49 -19.07 42.51
CA THR A 187 9.57 -18.61 43.92
C THR A 187 11.00 -18.34 44.40
N ASP A 188 11.98 -18.65 43.59
CA ASP A 188 13.42 -18.40 43.72
C ASP A 188 13.74 -16.92 43.47
N PHE A 189 13.15 -16.06 44.30
CA PHE A 189 13.43 -14.63 44.33
C PHE A 189 13.97 -14.24 45.72
N PRO A 190 14.89 -13.26 45.79
CA PRO A 190 15.56 -12.91 47.03
C PRO A 190 14.55 -12.49 48.10
N GLY A 191 14.67 -13.09 49.29
CA GLY A 191 13.81 -12.82 50.44
C GLY A 191 12.60 -13.74 50.60
N ASN A 192 12.34 -14.66 49.65
CA ASN A 192 11.22 -15.60 49.76
C ASN A 192 11.49 -16.77 50.72
N TYR A 193 12.73 -17.23 50.82
CA TYR A 193 13.12 -18.37 51.66
C TYR A 193 14.17 -17.99 52.70
N SER A 194 14.02 -18.52 53.92
CA SER A 194 15.05 -18.38 54.95
C SER A 194 16.24 -19.31 54.65
N GLY A 195 17.45 -18.76 54.64
CA GLY A 195 18.69 -19.54 54.47
C GLY A 195 19.11 -19.84 53.03
N TYR A 196 18.36 -19.35 52.04
CA TYR A 196 18.75 -19.36 50.62
C TYR A 196 19.11 -17.96 50.17
N ASP A 197 20.12 -17.84 49.31
CA ASP A 197 20.50 -16.60 48.65
C ASP A 197 20.13 -16.66 47.16
N ASP A 198 18.91 -16.22 46.86
CA ASP A 198 18.33 -16.22 45.51
C ASP A 198 18.58 -14.88 44.78
N ALA A 199 19.55 -14.07 45.23
CA ALA A 199 19.96 -12.88 44.49
C ALA A 199 20.57 -13.25 43.12
N TRP A 200 20.53 -12.32 42.15
CA TRP A 200 21.09 -12.56 40.82
C TRP A 200 22.61 -12.75 40.88
N ASP A 201 23.08 -13.86 40.31
CA ASP A 201 24.50 -14.20 40.19
C ASP A 201 24.76 -14.80 38.79
N GLN A 202 25.56 -14.08 38.01
CA GLN A 202 25.89 -14.43 36.63
C GLN A 202 26.70 -15.73 36.54
N GLU A 203 27.70 -15.92 37.40
CA GLU A 203 28.57 -17.10 37.36
C GLU A 203 27.78 -18.36 37.71
N ARG A 204 26.88 -18.25 38.70
CA ARG A 204 25.96 -19.34 39.06
C ARG A 204 25.03 -19.71 37.91
N PHE A 205 24.51 -18.72 37.18
CA PHE A 205 23.68 -18.96 36.00
C PHE A 205 24.49 -19.66 34.89
N GLU A 206 25.65 -19.12 34.51
CA GLU A 206 26.49 -19.67 33.44
C GLU A 206 26.98 -21.09 33.72
N LYS A 207 27.27 -21.41 34.99
CA LYS A 207 27.69 -22.75 35.40
C LYS A 207 26.56 -23.79 35.31
N ASN A 208 25.32 -23.38 35.61
CA ASN A 208 24.18 -24.29 35.66
C ASN A 208 23.47 -24.41 34.29
N PHE A 209 23.56 -23.36 33.46
CA PHE A 209 22.91 -23.34 32.16
C PHE A 209 23.57 -24.30 31.18
N ARG A 210 22.76 -25.15 30.54
CA ARG A 210 23.22 -26.03 29.46
C ARG A 210 22.11 -26.28 28.45
N VAL A 211 22.53 -26.60 27.24
CA VAL A 211 21.64 -26.93 26.11
C VAL A 211 22.04 -28.28 25.54
N ASP A 212 21.10 -29.22 25.52
CA ASP A 212 21.31 -30.57 25.01
C ASP A 212 20.42 -30.79 23.78
N VAL A 213 21.00 -30.91 22.58
CA VAL A 213 20.23 -31.19 21.36
C VAL A 213 19.97 -32.69 21.29
N VAL A 214 18.69 -33.06 21.35
CA VAL A 214 18.27 -34.48 21.39
C VAL A 214 17.99 -35.00 19.99
N HIS A 215 17.36 -34.18 19.14
CA HIS A 215 16.96 -34.57 17.79
C HIS A 215 16.97 -33.37 16.84
N MET A 216 17.46 -33.55 15.62
CA MET A 216 17.46 -32.52 14.59
C MET A 216 17.29 -33.16 13.21
N ASP A 217 16.24 -32.74 12.51
CA ASP A 217 15.93 -33.03 11.12
C ASP A 217 15.98 -31.74 10.28
N GLU A 218 15.73 -31.83 8.98
CA GLU A 218 15.70 -30.67 8.08
C GLU A 218 14.72 -29.57 8.53
N ASN A 219 13.53 -29.96 9.00
CA ASN A 219 12.47 -29.03 9.38
C ASN A 219 12.07 -29.12 10.87
N SER A 220 12.72 -29.95 11.68
CA SER A 220 12.35 -30.17 13.08
C SER A 220 13.56 -30.17 14.00
N LEU A 221 13.43 -29.54 15.16
CA LEU A 221 14.47 -29.48 16.19
C LEU A 221 13.85 -29.72 17.57
N GLU A 222 14.35 -30.73 18.28
CA GLU A 222 14.06 -31.00 19.69
C GLU A 222 15.33 -30.86 20.53
N PHE A 223 15.29 -29.95 21.51
CA PHE A 223 16.43 -29.68 22.37
C PHE A 223 15.98 -29.32 23.79
N ASP A 224 16.87 -29.54 24.74
CA ASP A 224 16.64 -29.25 26.15
C ASP A 224 17.32 -27.94 26.53
N MET A 225 16.65 -27.13 27.34
CA MET A 225 17.23 -25.97 28.02
C MET A 225 17.12 -26.19 29.52
N VAL A 226 18.28 -26.32 30.18
CA VAL A 226 18.37 -26.56 31.62
C VAL A 226 18.94 -25.32 32.31
N GLY A 227 18.38 -24.94 33.46
CA GLY A 227 18.86 -23.83 34.29
C GLY A 227 18.31 -22.46 33.90
N ILE A 228 17.23 -22.40 33.10
CA ILE A 228 16.56 -21.15 32.68
C ILE A 228 15.18 -21.03 33.33
N ASP A 229 14.68 -19.81 33.54
CA ASP A 229 13.32 -19.59 34.04
C ASP A 229 12.27 -19.59 32.90
N ALA A 230 11.01 -19.85 33.28
CA ALA A 230 9.86 -19.88 32.38
C ALA A 230 9.66 -18.57 31.62
N SER A 231 10.00 -17.42 32.22
CA SER A 231 9.85 -16.11 31.60
C SER A 231 10.68 -15.97 30.32
N ILE A 232 11.95 -16.36 30.35
CA ILE A 232 12.87 -16.26 29.21
C ILE A 232 12.58 -17.37 28.20
N ALA A 233 12.35 -18.61 28.65
CA ALA A 233 11.92 -19.70 27.76
C ALA A 233 10.64 -19.34 26.98
N ASN A 234 9.65 -18.76 27.65
CA ASN A 234 8.43 -18.29 26.99
C ASN A 234 8.67 -17.07 26.10
N ALA A 235 9.64 -16.20 26.41
CA ALA A 235 10.02 -15.12 25.51
C ALA A 235 10.55 -15.66 24.18
N PHE A 236 11.45 -16.65 24.20
CA PHE A 236 11.94 -17.29 22.97
C PHE A 236 10.81 -17.94 22.16
N ARG A 237 9.92 -18.69 22.83
CA ARG A 237 8.73 -19.28 22.18
C ARG A 237 7.86 -18.22 21.51
N ARG A 238 7.61 -17.08 22.16
CA ARG A 238 6.79 -15.98 21.62
C ARG A 238 7.46 -15.29 20.45
N ILE A 239 8.77 -15.08 20.51
CA ILE A 239 9.55 -14.46 19.45
C ILE A 239 9.54 -15.34 18.19
N LEU A 240 9.77 -16.65 18.35
CA LEU A 240 9.69 -17.61 17.24
C LEU A 240 8.35 -17.57 16.50
N LEU A 241 7.24 -17.42 17.24
CA LEU A 241 5.89 -17.39 16.67
C LEU A 241 5.53 -16.05 16.01
N ALA A 242 6.08 -14.93 16.48
CA ALA A 242 5.50 -13.61 16.16
C ALA A 242 6.50 -12.55 15.69
N GLU A 243 7.81 -12.70 15.94
CA GLU A 243 8.75 -11.59 15.73
C GLU A 243 9.95 -11.95 14.88
N VAL A 244 10.24 -13.24 14.65
CA VAL A 244 11.21 -13.63 13.63
C VAL A 244 10.59 -13.36 12.26
N PRO A 245 11.22 -12.54 11.40
CA PRO A 245 10.66 -12.15 10.11
C PRO A 245 10.82 -13.23 9.04
N THR A 246 9.91 -13.24 8.07
CA THR A 246 9.97 -14.08 6.87
C THR A 246 9.48 -13.34 5.63
N MET A 247 9.68 -13.93 4.46
CA MET A 247 9.16 -13.43 3.18
C MET A 247 7.82 -14.12 2.85
N ALA A 248 6.76 -13.35 2.59
CA ALA A 248 5.48 -13.88 2.15
C ALA A 248 4.77 -12.94 1.17
N VAL A 249 3.83 -13.46 0.37
CA VAL A 249 3.05 -12.68 -0.59
C VAL A 249 2.14 -11.69 0.14
N GLU A 250 2.16 -10.43 -0.27
CA GLU A 250 1.26 -9.39 0.26
C GLU A 250 0.37 -8.77 -0.80
N LYS A 251 0.91 -8.48 -1.99
CA LYS A 251 0.13 -7.94 -3.11
C LYS A 251 -0.02 -9.00 -4.19
N VAL A 252 -1.23 -9.10 -4.73
CA VAL A 252 -1.57 -9.97 -5.85
C VAL A 252 -2.26 -9.11 -6.91
N LEU A 253 -1.61 -8.91 -8.04
CA LEU A 253 -2.14 -8.22 -9.21
C LEU A 253 -2.76 -9.26 -10.14
N VAL A 254 -4.08 -9.26 -10.26
CA VAL A 254 -4.81 -10.21 -11.11
C VAL A 254 -5.00 -9.60 -12.49
N TYR A 255 -4.50 -10.26 -13.53
CA TYR A 255 -4.73 -9.84 -14.92
C TYR A 255 -6.01 -10.46 -15.49
N ASN A 256 -6.16 -11.77 -15.29
CA ASN A 256 -7.34 -12.51 -15.72
C ASN A 256 -7.53 -13.75 -14.85
N ASN A 257 -8.62 -13.79 -14.07
CA ASN A 257 -9.05 -14.99 -13.36
C ASN A 257 -10.45 -15.37 -13.84
N THR A 258 -10.53 -16.50 -14.55
CA THR A 258 -11.80 -17.09 -15.02
C THR A 258 -12.10 -18.41 -14.32
N SER A 259 -11.37 -18.70 -13.24
CA SER A 259 -11.60 -19.87 -12.41
C SER A 259 -12.87 -19.70 -11.54
N ILE A 260 -13.25 -20.78 -10.85
CA ILE A 260 -14.37 -20.75 -9.90
C ILE A 260 -13.96 -20.10 -8.57
N VAL A 261 -12.65 -20.09 -8.26
CA VAL A 261 -12.12 -19.53 -7.02
C VAL A 261 -12.11 -18.00 -7.14
N GLN A 262 -12.77 -17.32 -6.21
CA GLN A 262 -12.82 -15.86 -6.16
C GLN A 262 -11.43 -15.26 -5.93
N ASP A 263 -11.21 -14.05 -6.44
CA ASP A 263 -9.91 -13.38 -6.42
C ASP A 263 -9.37 -13.20 -5.01
N GLU A 264 -10.22 -12.82 -4.05
CA GLU A 264 -9.84 -12.58 -2.66
C GLU A 264 -9.42 -13.88 -1.97
N ILE A 265 -10.13 -14.98 -2.25
CA ILE A 265 -9.83 -16.30 -1.72
C ILE A 265 -8.55 -16.85 -2.33
N LEU A 266 -8.35 -16.63 -3.64
CA LEU A 266 -7.13 -17.01 -4.34
C LEU A 266 -5.93 -16.24 -3.78
N ALA A 267 -6.03 -14.93 -3.63
CA ALA A 267 -5.00 -14.09 -3.05
C ALA A 267 -4.67 -14.48 -1.61
N HIS A 268 -5.68 -14.76 -0.78
CA HIS A 268 -5.48 -15.25 0.58
C HIS A 268 -4.71 -16.59 0.62
N ARG A 269 -5.06 -17.53 -0.27
CA ARG A 269 -4.34 -18.83 -0.37
C ARG A 269 -2.89 -18.63 -0.80
N LEU A 270 -2.63 -17.78 -1.79
CA LEU A 270 -1.28 -17.45 -2.26
C LEU A 270 -0.45 -16.78 -1.15
N GLY A 271 -1.08 -15.94 -0.33
CA GLY A 271 -0.48 -15.32 0.85
C GLY A 271 0.08 -16.30 1.88
N LEU A 272 -0.49 -17.50 1.98
CA LEU A 272 -0.12 -18.52 2.96
C LEU A 272 0.94 -19.51 2.46
N ILE A 273 1.41 -19.37 1.21
CA ILE A 273 2.46 -20.23 0.66
C ILE A 273 3.81 -19.76 1.21
N PRO A 274 4.57 -20.60 1.93
CA PRO A 274 5.89 -20.24 2.41
C PRO A 274 6.86 -20.12 1.23
N ILE A 275 7.63 -19.02 1.21
CA ILE A 275 8.61 -18.72 0.16
C ILE A 275 10.01 -19.03 0.69
N HIS A 276 10.77 -19.82 -0.06
CA HIS A 276 12.17 -20.10 0.23
C HIS A 276 13.02 -18.90 -0.21
N ALA A 277 13.15 -17.93 0.69
CA ALA A 277 14.00 -16.75 0.53
C ALA A 277 14.53 -16.34 1.90
N ASP A 278 15.83 -16.11 2.02
CA ASP A 278 16.44 -15.70 3.29
C ASP A 278 16.04 -14.25 3.63
N PRO A 279 15.20 -14.03 4.67
CA PRO A 279 14.68 -12.71 5.01
C PRO A 279 15.76 -11.74 5.51
N ARG A 280 16.97 -12.23 5.84
CA ARG A 280 18.09 -11.38 6.28
C ARG A 280 18.70 -10.56 5.15
N LEU A 281 18.52 -11.01 3.91
CA LEU A 281 19.02 -10.35 2.70
C LEU A 281 18.09 -9.24 2.19
N PHE A 282 16.89 -9.12 2.76
CA PHE A 282 15.89 -8.14 2.36
C PHE A 282 15.60 -7.14 3.48
N GLU A 283 15.35 -5.90 3.09
CA GLU A 283 14.91 -4.84 3.99
C GLU A 283 13.38 -4.83 4.14
N TYR A 284 12.90 -4.08 5.13
CA TYR A 284 11.46 -3.82 5.24
C TYR A 284 11.06 -2.78 4.21
N ARG A 285 9.96 -3.04 3.51
CA ARG A 285 9.37 -2.07 2.58
C ARG A 285 8.90 -0.83 3.33
N ASN A 286 9.21 0.34 2.77
CA ASN A 286 8.79 1.62 3.33
C ASN A 286 7.29 1.86 3.16
N GLN A 287 6.70 2.60 4.09
CA GLN A 287 5.26 2.91 4.05
C GLN A 287 4.94 3.81 2.84
N GLY A 288 4.01 3.37 1.99
CA GLY A 288 3.56 4.11 0.80
C GLY A 288 4.27 3.73 -0.50
N ASP A 289 5.26 2.83 -0.47
CA ASP A 289 5.88 2.29 -1.68
C ASP A 289 5.10 1.09 -2.23
N GLU A 290 4.35 1.32 -3.32
CA GLU A 290 3.50 0.30 -3.93
C GLU A 290 4.27 -0.59 -4.93
N GLU A 291 5.27 -0.03 -5.60
CA GLU A 291 6.05 -0.70 -6.65
C GLU A 291 7.06 -1.68 -6.03
N GLY A 292 7.78 -1.21 -5.00
CA GLY A 292 8.88 -1.95 -4.38
C GLY A 292 10.14 -1.98 -5.25
N THR A 293 11.25 -2.37 -4.62
CA THR A 293 12.58 -2.36 -5.23
C THR A 293 13.25 -3.73 -5.15
N GLU A 294 14.36 -3.89 -5.86
CA GLU A 294 15.20 -5.11 -5.79
C GLU A 294 15.69 -5.49 -4.38
N ILE A 295 15.65 -4.56 -3.41
CA ILE A 295 16.18 -4.73 -2.05
C ILE A 295 15.09 -5.23 -1.08
N ASP A 296 13.81 -4.91 -1.34
CA ASP A 296 12.72 -5.14 -0.39
C ASP A 296 11.61 -6.08 -0.91
N THR A 297 11.67 -6.48 -2.19
CA THR A 297 10.62 -7.33 -2.77
C THR A 297 11.11 -8.41 -3.72
N LEU A 298 10.33 -9.50 -3.76
CA LEU A 298 10.45 -10.58 -4.75
C LEU A 298 9.15 -10.68 -5.53
N GLN A 299 9.25 -11.04 -6.81
CA GLN A 299 8.09 -11.15 -7.68
C GLN A 299 7.92 -12.58 -8.21
N PHE A 300 6.68 -13.08 -8.17
CA PHE A 300 6.31 -14.37 -8.75
C PHE A 300 5.15 -14.21 -9.72
N ARG A 301 5.20 -14.91 -10.85
CA ARG A 301 4.08 -14.99 -11.81
C ARG A 301 3.45 -16.38 -11.76
N LEU A 302 2.13 -16.43 -11.73
CA LEU A 302 1.36 -17.66 -11.89
C LEU A 302 0.46 -17.52 -13.12
N GLN A 303 0.77 -18.28 -14.16
CA GLN A 303 0.02 -18.26 -15.41
C GLN A 303 -0.32 -19.69 -15.83
N VAL A 304 -1.58 -20.08 -15.70
CA VAL A 304 -2.05 -21.44 -16.00
C VAL A 304 -3.36 -21.41 -16.78
N ARG A 305 -3.39 -22.10 -17.91
CA ARG A 305 -4.57 -22.32 -18.74
C ARG A 305 -4.93 -23.80 -18.80
N CYS A 306 -6.18 -24.14 -18.50
CA CYS A 306 -6.68 -25.51 -18.55
C CYS A 306 -7.21 -25.84 -19.95
N THR A 307 -6.79 -26.99 -20.49
CA THR A 307 -7.22 -27.48 -21.82
C THR A 307 -7.68 -28.93 -21.76
N ARG A 308 -8.47 -29.36 -22.75
CA ARG A 308 -8.83 -30.78 -22.91
C ARG A 308 -7.66 -31.54 -23.51
N ASN A 309 -7.38 -32.72 -22.98
CA ASN A 309 -6.38 -33.62 -23.55
C ASN A 309 -6.94 -34.26 -24.83
N PRO A 310 -6.29 -34.06 -26.01
CA PRO A 310 -6.75 -34.66 -27.26
C PRO A 310 -6.62 -36.19 -27.30
N HIS A 311 -5.77 -36.77 -26.45
CA HIS A 311 -5.43 -38.19 -26.45
C HIS A 311 -6.15 -38.98 -25.33
N ALA A 312 -7.10 -38.37 -24.63
CA ALA A 312 -7.84 -39.07 -23.57
C ALA A 312 -8.69 -40.21 -24.13
N ALA A 313 -8.76 -41.34 -23.41
CA ALA A 313 -9.63 -42.44 -23.80
C ALA A 313 -11.11 -42.00 -23.79
N LYS A 314 -11.90 -42.46 -24.76
CA LYS A 314 -13.30 -42.02 -24.96
C LYS A 314 -14.23 -42.39 -23.80
N ASP A 315 -13.82 -43.36 -23.00
CA ASP A 315 -14.48 -43.92 -21.83
C ASP A 315 -13.84 -43.47 -20.50
N SER A 316 -12.75 -42.70 -20.54
CA SER A 316 -12.11 -42.20 -19.33
C SER A 316 -13.02 -41.23 -18.57
N SER A 317 -13.16 -41.48 -17.27
CA SER A 317 -13.89 -40.60 -16.34
C SER A 317 -12.96 -39.81 -15.42
N ASP A 318 -11.65 -40.10 -15.44
CA ASP A 318 -10.68 -39.43 -14.57
C ASP A 318 -10.33 -38.03 -15.12
N PRO A 319 -10.56 -36.95 -14.34
CA PRO A 319 -10.11 -35.60 -14.71
C PRO A 319 -8.61 -35.49 -15.00
N ASN A 320 -7.76 -36.35 -14.41
CA ASN A 320 -6.31 -36.34 -14.67
C ASN A 320 -5.97 -36.79 -16.09
N GLU A 321 -6.78 -37.66 -16.69
CA GLU A 321 -6.59 -38.11 -18.07
C GLU A 321 -7.26 -37.15 -19.06
N LEU A 322 -8.47 -36.68 -18.71
CA LEU A 322 -9.31 -35.82 -19.56
C LEU A 322 -8.76 -34.41 -19.74
N TYR A 323 -8.09 -33.85 -18.73
CA TYR A 323 -7.76 -32.43 -18.69
C TYR A 323 -6.30 -32.18 -18.32
N MET A 324 -5.64 -31.34 -19.13
CA MET A 324 -4.30 -30.84 -18.85
C MET A 324 -4.39 -29.57 -17.99
N ASN A 325 -3.51 -29.46 -16.99
CA ASN A 325 -3.42 -28.31 -16.07
C ASN A 325 -4.73 -27.99 -15.30
N HIS A 326 -5.57 -28.99 -15.08
CA HIS A 326 -6.81 -28.81 -14.31
C HIS A 326 -6.58 -28.66 -12.80
N LYS A 327 -5.38 -28.97 -12.31
CA LYS A 327 -4.93 -28.70 -10.93
C LYS A 327 -3.77 -27.71 -10.98
N VAL A 328 -3.95 -26.57 -10.33
CA VAL A 328 -2.92 -25.54 -10.21
C VAL A 328 -2.15 -25.79 -8.93
N TYR A 329 -0.88 -26.16 -9.07
CA TYR A 329 0.04 -26.36 -7.96
C TYR A 329 1.00 -25.18 -7.85
N THR A 330 1.59 -25.03 -6.67
CA THR A 330 2.57 -23.98 -6.40
C THR A 330 3.87 -24.11 -7.21
N ARG A 331 4.27 -25.29 -7.69
CA ARG A 331 5.33 -25.44 -8.71
C ARG A 331 5.10 -24.68 -10.03
N HIS A 332 3.87 -24.23 -10.30
CA HIS A 332 3.58 -23.38 -11.47
C HIS A 332 3.93 -21.90 -11.21
N MET A 333 4.32 -21.53 -9.99
CA MET A 333 4.81 -20.20 -9.65
C MET A 333 6.23 -20.04 -10.20
N THR A 334 6.40 -19.06 -11.10
CA THR A 334 7.70 -18.76 -11.70
C THR A 334 8.24 -17.47 -11.08
N TRP A 335 9.45 -17.51 -10.55
CA TRP A 335 10.12 -16.32 -10.03
C TRP A 335 10.51 -15.39 -11.18
N ILE A 336 10.24 -14.09 -11.00
CA ILE A 336 10.59 -13.02 -11.93
C ILE A 336 11.62 -12.13 -11.20
N PRO A 337 12.92 -12.22 -11.54
CA PRO A 337 13.95 -11.41 -10.88
C PRO A 337 13.80 -9.93 -11.23
N LEU A 338 14.03 -9.07 -10.23
CA LEU A 338 14.06 -7.62 -10.38
C LEU A 338 15.51 -7.11 -10.32
N GLY A 339 15.88 -6.19 -11.21
CA GLY A 339 17.23 -5.60 -11.23
C GLY A 339 18.33 -6.66 -11.27
N ASN A 340 19.24 -6.61 -10.29
CA ASN A 340 20.40 -7.49 -10.21
C ASN A 340 20.16 -8.79 -9.40
N GLN A 341 18.91 -9.09 -9.01
CA GLN A 341 18.61 -10.27 -8.21
C GLN A 341 18.96 -11.60 -8.91
N ALA A 342 18.90 -11.64 -10.24
CA ALA A 342 19.26 -12.83 -11.03
C ALA A 342 20.72 -13.27 -10.83
N ASP A 343 21.63 -12.32 -10.57
CA ASP A 343 23.04 -12.60 -10.32
C ASP A 343 23.30 -12.92 -8.83
N LEU A 344 22.50 -12.34 -7.93
CA LEU A 344 22.63 -12.53 -6.48
C LEU A 344 22.12 -13.91 -6.03
N PHE A 345 21.04 -14.39 -6.64
CA PHE A 345 20.38 -15.64 -6.27
C PHE A 345 20.54 -16.67 -7.39
N PRO A 346 21.26 -17.79 -7.15
CA PRO A 346 21.41 -18.82 -8.15
C PRO A 346 20.07 -19.48 -8.47
N GLU A 347 19.95 -20.04 -9.68
CA GLU A 347 18.72 -20.66 -10.14
C GLU A 347 18.21 -21.72 -9.15
N GLY A 348 16.92 -21.62 -8.83
CA GLY A 348 16.24 -22.56 -7.92
C GLY A 348 16.32 -22.20 -6.45
N THR A 349 17.08 -21.18 -6.00
CA THR A 349 17.04 -20.78 -4.58
C THR A 349 15.73 -20.10 -4.22
N ILE A 350 15.25 -19.19 -5.06
CA ILE A 350 13.98 -18.47 -4.84
C ILE A 350 12.84 -19.28 -5.45
N ARG A 351 12.07 -19.96 -4.61
CA ARG A 351 10.93 -20.81 -4.99
C ARG A 351 9.94 -20.95 -3.83
N PRO A 352 8.69 -21.41 -4.05
CA PRO A 352 7.88 -21.90 -2.95
C PRO A 352 8.59 -23.07 -2.24
N VAL A 353 8.44 -23.20 -0.92
CA VAL A 353 9.12 -24.24 -0.15
C VAL A 353 8.64 -25.64 -0.53
N HIS A 354 7.32 -25.83 -0.59
CA HIS A 354 6.69 -27.07 -1.00
C HIS A 354 6.19 -26.90 -2.43
N ASP A 355 6.46 -27.85 -3.33
CA ASP A 355 6.12 -27.73 -4.76
C ASP A 355 4.70 -28.20 -5.11
N ASP A 356 4.02 -28.87 -4.18
CA ASP A 356 2.80 -29.66 -4.41
C ASP A 356 1.55 -29.10 -3.69
N ILE A 357 1.63 -27.90 -3.11
CA ILE A 357 0.46 -27.22 -2.53
C ILE A 357 -0.56 -26.91 -3.65
N LEU A 358 -1.78 -27.43 -3.49
CA LEU A 358 -2.89 -27.17 -4.41
C LEU A 358 -3.47 -25.77 -4.16
N ILE A 359 -3.42 -24.92 -5.19
CA ILE A 359 -3.90 -23.54 -5.13
C ILE A 359 -5.36 -23.48 -5.59
N ALA A 360 -5.63 -23.97 -6.81
CA ALA A 360 -6.94 -23.92 -7.45
C ALA A 360 -7.17 -25.16 -8.34
N GLN A 361 -8.43 -25.43 -8.65
CA GLN A 361 -8.83 -26.42 -9.66
C GLN A 361 -9.60 -25.75 -10.78
N LEU A 362 -9.28 -26.14 -12.01
CA LEU A 362 -9.80 -25.55 -13.24
C LEU A 362 -10.60 -26.57 -14.06
N ARG A 363 -11.33 -26.05 -15.04
CA ARG A 363 -11.94 -26.80 -16.15
C ARG A 363 -11.51 -26.17 -17.49
N PRO A 364 -11.59 -26.94 -18.60
CA PRO A 364 -11.15 -26.45 -19.89
C PRO A 364 -11.82 -25.13 -20.29
N GLY A 365 -11.01 -24.18 -20.74
CA GLY A 365 -11.44 -22.82 -21.06
C GLY A 365 -11.22 -21.80 -19.95
N GLN A 366 -10.91 -22.26 -18.73
CA GLN A 366 -10.52 -21.38 -17.62
C GLN A 366 -9.00 -21.14 -17.59
N GLU A 367 -8.65 -19.96 -17.09
CA GLU A 367 -7.29 -19.44 -16.97
C GLU A 367 -7.14 -18.62 -15.68
N ILE A 368 -5.93 -18.67 -15.12
CA ILE A 368 -5.44 -17.80 -14.05
C ILE A 368 -4.14 -17.16 -14.55
N ASP A 369 -4.09 -15.83 -14.61
CA ASP A 369 -2.86 -15.04 -14.81
C ASP A 369 -2.80 -13.94 -13.75
N LEU A 370 -1.77 -14.00 -12.91
CA LEU A 370 -1.55 -13.06 -11.82
C LEU A 370 -0.05 -12.90 -11.50
N LEU A 371 0.25 -11.78 -10.85
CA LEU A 371 1.58 -11.38 -10.40
C LEU A 371 1.54 -11.14 -8.89
N MET A 372 2.52 -11.68 -8.17
CA MET A 372 2.59 -11.64 -6.71
C MET A 372 3.83 -10.87 -6.29
N HIS A 373 3.70 -9.98 -5.31
CA HIS A 373 4.82 -9.32 -4.64
C HIS A 373 4.96 -9.89 -3.23
N CYS A 374 6.12 -10.49 -2.98
CA CYS A 374 6.52 -10.95 -1.66
C CYS A 374 7.35 -9.88 -0.97
N VAL A 375 7.10 -9.68 0.31
CA VAL A 375 7.80 -8.70 1.14
C VAL A 375 8.16 -9.32 2.49
N LYS A 376 9.06 -8.66 3.20
CA LYS A 376 9.46 -9.02 4.56
C LYS A 376 8.42 -8.56 5.57
N GLY A 377 7.96 -9.46 6.44
CA GLY A 377 7.02 -9.17 7.51
C GLY A 377 7.26 -10.00 8.76
N ILE A 378 6.53 -9.71 9.83
CA ILE A 378 6.61 -10.43 11.12
C ILE A 378 5.29 -11.13 11.45
N GLY A 379 5.36 -12.28 12.12
CA GLY A 379 4.17 -13.08 12.48
C GLY A 379 3.14 -12.35 13.34
N LYS A 380 3.55 -11.31 14.08
CA LYS A 380 2.68 -10.45 14.90
C LYS A 380 1.72 -9.62 14.06
N ASP A 381 2.15 -9.24 12.85
CA ASP A 381 1.32 -8.50 11.90
C ASP A 381 0.30 -9.44 11.24
N HIS A 382 0.80 -10.54 10.68
CA HIS A 382 -0.05 -11.57 10.10
C HIS A 382 0.57 -12.96 10.25
N ALA A 383 -0.24 -13.97 10.57
CA ALA A 383 0.22 -15.34 10.82
C ALA A 383 0.96 -15.99 9.63
N LYS A 384 0.72 -15.51 8.41
CA LYS A 384 1.44 -15.94 7.18
C LYS A 384 2.96 -15.74 7.24
N PHE A 385 3.41 -14.81 8.09
CA PHE A 385 4.83 -14.52 8.30
C PHE A 385 5.46 -15.37 9.42
N SER A 386 4.71 -16.26 10.06
CA SER A 386 5.28 -17.17 11.07
C SER A 386 6.25 -18.16 10.40
N PRO A 387 7.54 -18.20 10.78
CA PRO A 387 8.51 -19.15 10.23
C PRO A 387 8.34 -20.57 10.74
N VAL A 388 7.56 -20.75 11.81
CA VAL A 388 7.35 -22.03 12.46
C VAL A 388 5.94 -22.53 12.20
N ALA A 389 5.80 -23.83 11.96
CA ALA A 389 4.51 -24.51 11.97
C ALA A 389 3.97 -24.52 13.41
N THR A 390 4.82 -24.94 14.35
CA THR A 390 4.60 -24.77 15.78
C THR A 390 5.93 -24.64 16.52
N ALA A 391 5.93 -23.81 17.56
CA ALA A 391 7.02 -23.72 18.52
C ALA A 391 6.42 -23.82 19.92
N SER A 392 6.81 -24.84 20.65
CA SER A 392 6.31 -25.11 21.99
C SER A 392 7.40 -25.68 22.87
N TYR A 393 7.13 -25.71 24.18
CA TYR A 393 7.95 -26.42 25.12
C TYR A 393 7.08 -27.14 26.14
N ARG A 394 7.64 -28.18 26.75
CA ARG A 394 7.08 -28.84 27.92
C ARG A 394 8.17 -29.02 28.96
N LEU A 395 7.81 -28.96 30.25
CA LEU A 395 8.77 -29.26 31.31
C LEU A 395 9.11 -30.75 31.31
N LEU A 396 10.32 -31.14 31.67
CA LEU A 396 10.68 -32.55 31.82
C LEU A 396 9.82 -33.21 32.91
N PRO A 397 9.12 -34.32 32.61
CA PRO A 397 8.47 -35.14 33.63
C PRO A 397 9.47 -35.73 34.64
N ASP A 398 9.14 -35.63 35.92
CA ASP A 398 9.79 -36.39 36.99
C ASP A 398 8.75 -37.31 37.63
N ILE A 399 8.89 -38.61 37.36
CA ILE A 399 8.01 -39.64 37.90
C ILE A 399 8.82 -40.38 38.94
N THR A 400 8.41 -40.26 40.20
CA THR A 400 9.08 -40.93 41.33
C THR A 400 8.16 -41.99 41.92
N LEU A 401 8.66 -43.22 42.05
CA LEU A 401 7.99 -44.28 42.81
C LEU A 401 8.31 -44.09 44.29
N LEU A 402 7.27 -43.89 45.11
CA LEU A 402 7.40 -43.69 46.57
C LEU A 402 7.56 -45.02 47.31
N GLU A 403 7.02 -46.10 46.75
CA GLU A 403 7.10 -47.45 47.29
C GLU A 403 7.49 -48.42 46.18
N PRO A 404 8.23 -49.51 46.47
CA PRO A 404 8.52 -50.56 45.49
C PRO A 404 7.23 -51.22 44.98
N VAL A 405 7.04 -51.23 43.66
CA VAL A 405 5.88 -51.87 43.01
C VAL A 405 6.34 -53.17 42.34
N GLU A 406 5.89 -54.30 42.87
CA GLU A 406 6.29 -55.64 42.45
C GLU A 406 5.11 -56.48 41.89
N GLY A 407 5.44 -57.56 41.16
CA GLY A 407 4.49 -58.56 40.68
C GLY A 407 3.54 -58.03 39.59
N GLU A 408 2.29 -58.47 39.61
CA GLU A 408 1.26 -58.04 38.65
C GLU A 408 0.95 -56.53 38.74
N ALA A 409 1.16 -55.92 39.91
CA ALA A 409 0.98 -54.48 40.09
C ALA A 409 2.00 -53.66 39.26
N ALA A 410 3.18 -54.20 39.00
CA ALA A 410 4.18 -53.58 38.13
C ALA A 410 3.73 -53.54 36.67
N GLU A 411 3.06 -54.60 36.21
CA GLU A 411 2.47 -54.70 34.86
C GLU A 411 1.24 -53.80 34.68
N GLU A 412 0.44 -53.64 35.74
CA GLU A 412 -0.66 -52.65 35.73
C GLU A 412 -0.11 -51.22 35.70
N LEU A 413 0.96 -50.96 36.47
CA LEU A 413 1.60 -49.64 36.53
C LEU A 413 2.18 -49.24 35.19
N SER A 414 2.89 -50.14 34.49
CA SER A 414 3.48 -49.84 33.19
C SER A 414 2.43 -49.44 32.13
N ARG A 415 1.22 -50.03 32.17
CA ARG A 415 0.10 -49.69 31.28
C ARG A 415 -0.56 -48.34 31.59
N CYS A 416 -0.34 -47.79 32.78
CA CYS A 416 -0.85 -46.47 33.14
C CYS A 416 -0.02 -45.30 32.56
N PHE A 417 1.15 -45.58 31.96
CA PHE A 417 2.05 -44.59 31.38
C PHE A 417 2.27 -44.81 29.88
N SER A 418 2.86 -43.83 29.20
CA SER A 418 3.27 -44.02 27.80
C SER A 418 4.23 -45.22 27.66
N PRO A 419 4.17 -45.97 26.54
CA PRO A 419 5.12 -47.05 26.27
C PRO A 419 6.57 -46.55 26.37
N GLY A 420 7.43 -47.30 27.08
CA GLY A 420 8.84 -46.98 27.27
C GLY A 420 9.17 -46.05 28.45
N VAL A 421 8.16 -45.53 29.17
CA VAL A 421 8.37 -44.70 30.37
C VAL A 421 8.75 -45.54 31.59
N VAL A 422 7.97 -46.58 31.85
CA VAL A 422 8.18 -47.53 32.94
C VAL A 422 8.53 -48.87 32.33
N GLU A 423 9.65 -49.44 32.79
CA GLU A 423 10.04 -50.80 32.44
C GLU A 423 9.84 -51.73 33.63
N VAL A 424 9.46 -52.98 33.34
CA VAL A 424 9.33 -54.03 34.34
C VAL A 424 10.53 -54.95 34.20
N GLN A 425 11.35 -55.00 35.24
CA GLN A 425 12.55 -55.84 35.29
C GLN A 425 12.34 -57.04 36.20
N GLU A 426 12.96 -58.15 35.86
CA GLU A 426 12.89 -59.36 36.68
C GLU A 426 14.15 -59.46 37.56
N VAL A 427 13.97 -59.29 38.87
CA VAL A 427 15.03 -59.37 39.87
C VAL A 427 14.68 -60.50 40.83
N GLN A 428 15.57 -61.49 40.96
CA GLN A 428 15.36 -62.69 41.81
C GLN A 428 14.04 -63.43 41.52
N GLY A 429 13.62 -63.50 40.25
CA GLY A 429 12.37 -64.15 39.83
C GLY A 429 11.10 -63.37 40.19
N LYS A 430 11.22 -62.10 40.58
CA LYS A 430 10.10 -61.18 40.80
C LYS A 430 10.16 -60.01 39.83
N LYS A 431 9.00 -59.67 39.26
CA LYS A 431 8.81 -58.47 38.45
C LYS A 431 8.82 -57.23 39.33
N VAL A 432 9.63 -56.23 39.00
CA VAL A 432 9.75 -54.95 39.71
C VAL A 432 9.70 -53.81 38.69
N ALA A 433 8.83 -52.81 38.93
CA ALA A 433 8.75 -51.64 38.07
C ALA A 433 9.86 -50.63 38.40
N ARG A 434 10.49 -50.06 37.36
CA ARG A 434 11.35 -48.88 37.49
C ARG A 434 11.03 -47.86 36.39
N VAL A 435 11.24 -46.59 36.70
CA VAL A 435 11.12 -45.51 35.72
C VAL A 435 12.38 -45.52 34.86
N ALA A 436 12.20 -45.78 33.56
CA ALA A 436 13.28 -45.88 32.59
C ALA A 436 13.54 -44.53 31.92
N ASN A 437 12.54 -44.00 31.21
CA ASN A 437 12.66 -42.75 30.48
C ASN A 437 11.39 -41.88 30.67
N PRO A 438 11.36 -41.01 31.68
CA PRO A 438 10.19 -40.17 31.95
C PRO A 438 9.94 -39.11 30.87
N ARG A 439 10.92 -38.81 30.00
CA ARG A 439 10.80 -37.84 28.89
C ARG A 439 9.66 -38.18 27.92
N LEU A 440 9.41 -39.48 27.71
CA LEU A 440 8.42 -40.01 26.77
C LEU A 440 6.99 -39.92 27.31
N ASP A 441 6.81 -39.57 28.59
CA ASP A 441 5.48 -39.49 29.17
C ASP A 441 4.72 -38.25 28.68
N THR A 442 3.45 -38.47 28.36
CA THR A 442 2.50 -37.41 27.95
C THR A 442 1.67 -36.88 29.12
N PHE A 443 1.81 -37.47 30.32
CA PHE A 443 1.04 -37.10 31.52
C PHE A 443 -0.47 -37.29 31.34
N SER A 444 -0.87 -38.47 30.86
CA SER A 444 -2.27 -38.91 30.78
C SER A 444 -2.97 -38.91 32.15
N ARG A 445 -2.21 -39.06 33.24
CA ARG A 445 -2.69 -39.15 34.63
C ARG A 445 -3.59 -40.37 34.91
N GLU A 446 -3.52 -41.39 34.06
CA GLU A 446 -4.29 -42.64 34.21
C GLU A 446 -4.00 -43.35 35.54
N ILE A 447 -2.79 -43.20 36.10
CA ILE A 447 -2.40 -43.78 37.38
C ILE A 447 -3.33 -43.40 38.54
N PHE A 448 -3.96 -42.21 38.51
CA PHE A 448 -4.87 -41.76 39.56
C PHE A 448 -6.25 -42.42 39.49
N ARG A 449 -6.58 -43.10 38.39
CA ARG A 449 -7.78 -43.94 38.27
C ARG A 449 -7.61 -45.27 39.00
N ASN A 450 -6.37 -45.75 39.14
CA ASN A 450 -6.07 -46.95 39.90
C ASN A 450 -5.94 -46.60 41.40
N GLU A 451 -6.98 -46.95 42.16
CA GLU A 451 -7.08 -46.68 43.60
C GLU A 451 -5.95 -47.30 44.45
N LYS A 452 -5.37 -48.42 43.99
CA LYS A 452 -4.26 -49.10 44.68
C LYS A 452 -2.92 -48.39 44.44
N LEU A 453 -2.68 -47.94 43.21
CA LEU A 453 -1.38 -47.40 42.78
C LEU A 453 -1.24 -45.89 42.96
N LYS A 454 -2.35 -45.15 43.16
CA LYS A 454 -2.31 -43.68 43.28
C LYS A 454 -1.43 -43.13 44.41
N LYS A 455 -1.14 -43.94 45.45
CA LYS A 455 -0.27 -43.56 46.57
C LYS A 455 1.19 -43.94 46.35
N ALA A 456 1.46 -44.85 45.41
CA ALA A 456 2.80 -45.37 45.14
C ALA A 456 3.61 -44.46 44.21
N VAL A 457 2.98 -43.46 43.57
CA VAL A 457 3.63 -42.61 42.57
C VAL A 457 3.45 -41.13 42.88
N ARG A 458 4.53 -40.36 42.75
CA ARG A 458 4.54 -38.90 42.70
C ARG A 458 4.83 -38.45 41.28
N LEU A 459 3.88 -37.74 40.68
CA LEU A 459 4.04 -37.11 39.37
C LEU A 459 4.44 -35.64 39.59
N ALA A 460 5.62 -35.26 39.09
CA ALA A 460 6.17 -33.92 39.19
C ALA A 460 6.73 -33.46 37.83
N ARG A 461 7.12 -32.20 37.77
CA ARG A 461 7.83 -31.61 36.63
C ARG A 461 9.07 -30.91 37.16
N VAL A 462 10.19 -31.06 36.47
CA VAL A 462 11.41 -30.31 36.76
C VAL A 462 11.23 -28.89 36.21
N ARG A 463 11.26 -27.87 37.09
CA ARG A 463 10.86 -26.49 36.76
C ARG A 463 11.83 -25.80 35.81
N ASP A 464 13.12 -26.04 35.99
CA ASP A 464 14.24 -25.42 35.27
C ASP A 464 14.71 -26.26 34.07
N HIS A 465 13.95 -27.28 33.66
CA HIS A 465 14.27 -28.14 32.53
C HIS A 465 13.14 -28.14 31.49
N TYR A 466 13.39 -27.44 30.38
CA TYR A 466 12.46 -27.30 29.27
C TYR A 466 12.87 -28.18 28.11
N ILE A 467 11.92 -28.95 27.58
CA ILE A 467 12.03 -29.67 26.33
C ILE A 467 11.36 -28.81 25.26
N PHE A 468 12.16 -28.17 24.41
CA PHE A 468 11.69 -27.38 23.27
C PHE A 468 11.47 -28.26 22.05
N SER A 469 10.42 -27.93 21.29
CA SER A 469 10.12 -28.51 19.98
C SER A 469 9.82 -27.38 19.02
N VAL A 470 10.65 -27.23 18.00
CA VAL A 470 10.55 -26.18 16.98
C VAL A 470 10.45 -26.84 15.61
N GLU A 471 9.29 -26.67 14.98
CA GLU A 471 9.03 -27.17 13.63
C GLU A 471 9.03 -25.98 12.66
N SER A 472 9.99 -25.93 11.74
CA SER A 472 10.08 -24.93 10.69
C SER A 472 9.07 -25.20 9.57
N THR A 473 8.55 -24.14 8.93
CA THR A 473 7.79 -24.25 7.68
C THR A 473 8.68 -24.46 6.44
N GLY A 474 9.99 -24.53 6.63
CA GLY A 474 11.01 -24.77 5.59
C GLY A 474 11.54 -23.50 4.90
N VAL A 475 11.20 -22.31 5.40
CA VAL A 475 11.80 -21.03 4.94
C VAL A 475 13.27 -20.93 5.36
N LEU A 476 13.56 -21.29 6.61
CA LEU A 476 14.90 -21.33 7.21
C LEU A 476 15.00 -22.59 8.08
N PRO A 477 16.20 -23.18 8.24
CA PRO A 477 16.37 -24.31 9.13
C PRO A 477 16.15 -23.91 10.60
N PRO A 478 15.65 -24.82 11.46
CA PRO A 478 15.16 -24.48 12.80
C PRO A 478 16.24 -24.05 13.79
N ASP A 479 17.49 -24.48 13.60
CA ASP A 479 18.67 -24.03 14.37
C ASP A 479 18.95 -22.53 14.18
N VAL A 480 18.83 -22.05 12.94
CA VAL A 480 18.92 -20.62 12.61
C VAL A 480 17.74 -19.86 13.20
N LEU A 481 16.53 -20.42 13.18
CA LEU A 481 15.35 -19.77 13.77
C LEU A 481 15.52 -19.49 15.26
N VAL A 482 15.99 -20.48 16.04
CA VAL A 482 16.26 -20.30 17.47
C VAL A 482 17.34 -19.24 17.69
N SER A 483 18.41 -19.27 16.88
CA SER A 483 19.50 -18.29 16.95
C SER A 483 19.01 -16.87 16.66
N GLU A 484 18.17 -16.68 15.64
CA GLU A 484 17.58 -15.38 15.32
C GLU A 484 16.60 -14.92 16.41
N ALA A 485 15.82 -15.82 17.00
CA ALA A 485 14.93 -15.46 18.11
C ALA A 485 15.68 -14.91 19.33
N ILE A 486 16.86 -15.47 19.64
CA ILE A 486 17.73 -14.96 20.71
C ILE A 486 18.25 -13.57 20.36
N LYS A 487 18.69 -13.35 19.11
CA LYS A 487 19.16 -12.03 18.65
C LYS A 487 18.07 -10.96 18.69
N VAL A 488 16.81 -11.32 18.38
CA VAL A 488 15.67 -10.39 18.49
C VAL A 488 15.47 -9.93 19.93
N LEU A 489 15.55 -10.83 20.90
CA LEU A 489 15.45 -10.45 22.32
C LEU A 489 16.62 -9.55 22.74
N MET A 490 17.84 -9.90 22.31
CA MET A 490 19.03 -9.09 22.57
C MET A 490 18.92 -7.68 21.98
N GLY A 491 18.44 -7.57 20.73
CA GLY A 491 18.21 -6.30 20.04
C GLY A 491 17.16 -5.43 20.73
N LYS A 492 16.11 -6.02 21.29
CA LYS A 492 15.11 -5.30 22.09
C LYS A 492 15.72 -4.68 23.35
N CYS A 493 16.52 -5.45 24.10
CA CYS A 493 17.22 -4.92 25.27
C CYS A 493 18.18 -3.81 24.88
N ARG A 494 18.95 -4.00 23.80
CA ARG A 494 19.90 -3.00 23.29
C ARG A 494 19.23 -1.68 22.95
N ARG A 495 18.10 -1.73 22.24
CA ARG A 495 17.35 -0.52 21.85
C ARG A 495 16.97 0.35 23.05
N PHE A 496 16.48 -0.26 24.14
CA PHE A 496 16.11 0.51 25.33
C PHE A 496 17.32 1.06 26.09
N LEU A 497 18.48 0.40 26.05
CA LEU A 497 19.71 0.96 26.59
C LEU A 497 20.12 2.22 25.82
N ASP A 498 20.10 2.14 24.48
CA ASP A 498 20.45 3.29 23.64
C ASP A 498 19.44 4.46 23.83
N GLU A 499 18.15 4.17 24.03
CA GLU A 499 17.14 5.19 24.37
C GLU A 499 17.36 5.83 25.75
N LEU A 500 17.79 5.06 26.77
CA LEU A 500 18.11 5.61 28.10
C LEU A 500 19.34 6.51 28.06
N ASP A 501 20.37 6.12 27.30
CA ASP A 501 21.58 6.92 27.11
C ASP A 501 21.26 8.23 26.39
N ALA A 502 20.38 8.20 25.37
CA ALA A 502 19.94 9.40 24.67
C ALA A 502 19.22 10.40 25.59
N VAL A 503 18.33 9.93 26.47
CA VAL A 503 17.60 10.79 27.42
C VAL A 503 18.52 11.42 28.47
N GLN A 504 19.63 10.76 28.85
CA GLN A 504 20.59 11.31 29.82
C GLN A 504 21.57 12.33 29.20
N MET A 505 21.66 12.39 27.87
CA MET A 505 22.50 13.35 27.16
C MET A 505 21.79 14.69 26.87
N ASP A 506 20.45 14.71 26.91
CA ASP A 506 19.60 15.91 26.89
C ASP A 506 19.35 16.44 28.32
#